data_AF-A0A199NR91-F1
#
_entry.id   AF-A0A199NR91-F1
#
_cell.length_a   1.000
_cell.length_b   1.000
_cell.length_c   1.000
_cell.angle_alpha   90.00
_cell.angle_beta   90.00
_cell.angle_gamma   90.00
#
_symmetry.space_group_name_H-M   'P 1'
#
loop_
_entity.id
_entity.type
_entity.pdbx_description
1 polymer ?
#
loop_
_entity_poly.entity_id
_entity_poly.type
_entity_poly.pdbx_seq_one_letter_code
_entity_poly.pdbx_strand_id
1 'polypeptide(L)'
;MTPAALGLVLTAAVFHAIWNLAAKAKTGDSFVFVWWYVLGRTLRENVWPILAIAAFSPAAYVLVLIAMQTQPVSLVAPLRETSIVIGSLLGWLIFKEANPGRRLLGAAVVLGGVALISG
;
A
#
# COMPACT_ATOMS: atom_id res chain seq x y z
N MET A 1 1.10 3.30 -47.94
CA MET A 1 1.94 3.42 -46.72
C MET A 1 3.32 3.88 -47.13
N THR A 2 3.95 4.83 -46.43
CA THR A 2 5.31 5.23 -46.78
C THR A 2 6.30 4.12 -46.41
N PRO A 3 7.41 3.94 -47.16
CA PRO A 3 8.43 2.93 -46.84
C PRO A 3 8.96 3.03 -45.41
N ALA A 4 9.07 4.25 -44.88
CA ALA A 4 9.46 4.50 -43.49
C ALA A 4 8.43 3.97 -42.49
N ALA A 5 7.13 4.20 -42.73
CA ALA A 5 6.07 3.66 -41.85
C ALA A 5 6.02 2.13 -41.90
N LEU A 6 6.23 1.53 -43.07
CA LEU A 6 6.32 0.07 -43.21
C LEU A 6 7.53 -0.49 -42.43
N GLY A 7 8.69 0.16 -42.55
CA GLY A 7 9.89 -0.21 -41.81
C GLY A 7 9.72 -0.14 -40.28
N LEU A 8 9.07 0.92 -39.78
CA LEU A 8 8.75 1.06 -38.36
C LEU A 8 7.79 -0.03 -37.87
N VAL A 9 6.74 -0.34 -38.63
CA VAL A 9 5.76 -1.37 -38.26
C VAL A 9 6.38 -2.77 -38.27
N LEU A 10 7.18 -3.10 -39.27
CA LEU A 10 7.89 -4.39 -39.33
C LEU A 10 8.91 -4.52 -38.19
N THR A 11 9.63 -3.44 -37.88
CA THR A 11 10.54 -3.40 -36.75
C THR A 11 9.79 -3.64 -35.43
N ALA A 12 8.69 -2.92 -35.21
CA ALA A 12 7.84 -3.12 -34.03
C ALA A 12 7.29 -4.55 -33.94
N ALA A 13 6.88 -5.15 -35.07
CA ALA A 13 6.42 -6.53 -35.12
C ALA A 13 7.51 -7.53 -34.76
N VAL A 14 8.76 -7.30 -35.20
CA VAL A 14 9.93 -8.12 -34.83
C VAL A 14 10.22 -8.00 -33.33
N PHE A 15 10.25 -6.78 -32.78
CA PHE A 15 10.43 -6.57 -31.34
C PHE A 15 9.34 -7.27 -30.51
N HIS A 16 8.08 -7.19 -30.95
CA HIS A 16 6.95 -7.84 -30.30
C HIS A 16 7.02 -9.38 -30.39
N ALA A 17 7.44 -9.93 -31.54
CA ALA A 17 7.63 -11.36 -31.73
C ALA A 17 8.78 -11.90 -30.87
N ILE A 18 9.91 -11.18 -30.80
CA ILE A 18 11.06 -11.51 -29.95
C ILE A 18 10.63 -11.54 -28.48
N TRP A 19 9.85 -10.54 -28.05
CA TRP A 19 9.31 -10.47 -26.71
C TRP A 19 8.40 -11.68 -26.37
N ASN A 20 7.49 -12.04 -27.27
CA ASN A 20 6.59 -13.19 -27.08
C ASN A 20 7.33 -14.53 -27.05
N LEU A 21 8.41 -14.66 -27.82
CA LEU A 21 9.26 -15.86 -27.80
C LEU A 21 10.10 -15.93 -26.52
N ALA A 22 10.66 -14.81 -26.04
CA ALA A 22 11.38 -14.75 -24.78
C ALA A 22 10.49 -15.12 -23.58
N ALA A 23 9.22 -14.69 -23.59
CA ALA A 23 8.25 -15.06 -22.56
C ALA A 23 7.89 -16.56 -22.59
N LYS A 24 7.82 -17.17 -23.79
CA LYS A 24 7.51 -18.61 -23.96
C LYS A 24 8.70 -19.53 -23.72
N ALA A 25 9.94 -19.04 -23.90
CA ALA A 25 11.16 -19.82 -23.71
C ALA A 25 11.47 -20.17 -22.24
N LYS A 26 10.76 -19.57 -21.28
CA LYS A 26 10.81 -19.94 -19.86
C LYS A 26 9.74 -20.99 -19.55
N THR A 27 10.07 -22.27 -19.66
CA THR A 27 9.27 -23.36 -19.06
C THR A 27 9.48 -23.36 -17.55
N GLY A 28 8.52 -22.79 -16.81
CA GLY A 28 8.58 -22.63 -15.35
C GLY A 28 8.41 -21.18 -14.92
N ASP A 29 7.31 -20.93 -14.23
CA ASP A 29 6.83 -19.70 -13.60
C ASP A 29 7.00 -18.38 -14.36
N SER A 30 5.96 -18.01 -15.12
CA SER A 30 5.76 -16.67 -15.70
C SER A 30 5.64 -15.56 -14.64
N PHE A 31 5.81 -15.87 -13.35
CA PHE A 31 5.83 -14.96 -12.21
C PHE A 31 6.72 -13.75 -12.46
N VAL A 32 8.01 -13.90 -12.78
CA VAL A 32 8.91 -12.75 -12.89
C VAL A 32 8.41 -11.73 -13.93
N PHE A 33 7.83 -12.21 -15.03
CA PHE A 33 7.23 -11.38 -16.06
C PHE A 33 5.95 -10.68 -15.59
N VAL A 34 5.01 -11.43 -15.01
CA VAL A 34 3.77 -10.91 -14.45
C VAL A 34 4.07 -9.92 -13.33
N TRP A 35 5.08 -10.19 -12.50
CA TRP A 35 5.52 -9.34 -11.40
C TRP A 35 6.11 -8.03 -11.89
N TRP A 36 7.00 -8.03 -12.89
CA TRP A 36 7.52 -6.77 -13.44
C TRP A 36 6.43 -5.95 -14.14
N TYR A 37 5.52 -6.61 -14.87
CA TYR A 37 4.39 -5.93 -15.50
C TYR A 37 3.43 -5.33 -14.47
N VAL A 38 3.02 -6.12 -13.48
CA VAL A 38 2.14 -5.68 -12.37
C VAL A 38 2.84 -4.59 -11.57
N LEU A 39 4.12 -4.76 -11.21
CA LEU A 39 4.89 -3.75 -10.49
C LEU A 39 4.99 -2.44 -11.27
N GLY A 40 5.38 -2.49 -12.55
CA GLY A 40 5.48 -1.29 -13.38
C GLY A 40 4.13 -0.58 -13.55
N ARG A 41 3.04 -1.35 -13.71
CA ARG A 41 1.69 -0.82 -13.80
C ARG A 41 1.21 -0.19 -12.49
N THR A 42 1.36 -0.91 -11.38
CA THR A 42 0.97 -0.45 -10.04
C THR A 42 1.78 0.78 -9.62
N LEU A 43 3.09 0.80 -9.87
CA LEU A 43 3.95 1.97 -9.62
C LEU A 43 3.46 3.19 -10.43
N ARG A 44 3.14 3.01 -11.71
CA ARG A 44 2.67 4.13 -12.56
C ARG A 44 1.31 4.66 -12.13
N GLU A 45 0.36 3.77 -11.81
CA GLU A 45 -1.01 4.14 -11.47
C GLU A 45 -1.13 4.65 -10.02
N ASN A 46 -0.25 4.23 -9.11
CA ASN A 46 -0.38 4.47 -7.66
C ASN A 46 0.89 5.05 -7.01
N VAL A 47 1.73 5.76 -7.77
CA VAL A 47 3.01 6.29 -7.28
C VAL A 47 2.86 7.10 -5.99
N TRP A 48 1.83 7.95 -5.90
CA TRP A 48 1.61 8.82 -4.74
C TRP A 48 1.20 8.04 -3.48
N PRO A 49 0.16 7.17 -3.52
CA PRO A 49 -0.12 6.25 -2.41
C PRO A 49 1.09 5.41 -1.97
N ILE A 50 1.86 4.88 -2.93
CA ILE A 50 3.05 4.06 -2.65
C ILE A 50 4.11 4.87 -1.91
N LEU A 51 4.43 6.07 -2.40
CA LEU A 51 5.41 6.95 -1.75
C LEU A 51 4.96 7.37 -0.35
N ALA A 52 3.66 7.67 -0.17
CA ALA A 52 3.09 7.99 1.12
C ALA A 52 3.27 6.82 2.11
N ILE A 53 2.89 5.59 1.72
CA ILE A 53 3.04 4.41 2.57
C ILE A 53 4.52 4.14 2.87
N ALA A 54 5.38 4.23 1.85
CA ALA A 54 6.82 3.99 1.97
C ALA A 54 7.51 4.98 2.93
N ALA A 55 7.01 6.21 3.05
CA ALA A 55 7.52 7.19 4.00
C ALA A 55 6.87 7.08 5.38
N PHE A 56 5.53 7.08 5.45
CA PHE A 56 4.80 7.16 6.71
C PHE A 56 4.86 5.87 7.53
N SER A 57 4.88 4.69 6.90
CA SER A 57 4.93 3.41 7.63
C SER A 57 6.21 3.25 8.47
N PRO A 58 7.43 3.39 7.90
CA PRO A 58 8.64 3.32 8.70
C PRO A 58 8.77 4.50 9.67
N ALA A 59 8.31 5.70 9.29
CA ALA A 59 8.32 6.86 10.19
C ALA A 59 7.46 6.60 11.44
N ALA A 60 6.23 6.10 11.27
CA ALA A 60 5.35 5.75 12.39
C ALA A 60 5.98 4.69 13.30
N TYR A 61 6.65 3.69 12.73
CA TYR A 61 7.35 2.68 13.50
C TYR A 61 8.54 3.25 14.29
N VAL A 62 9.37 4.08 13.66
CA VAL A 62 10.51 4.73 14.32
C VAL A 62 10.03 5.64 15.45
N LEU A 63 8.95 6.41 15.24
CA LEU A 63 8.36 7.26 16.29
C LEU A 63 7.90 6.44 17.49
N VAL A 64 7.29 5.27 17.26
CA VAL A 64 6.92 4.33 18.33
C VAL A 64 8.16 3.81 19.05
N LEU A 65 9.21 3.41 18.32
CA LEU A 65 10.45 2.94 18.94
C LEU A 65 11.10 4.01 19.82
N ILE A 66 11.13 5.27 19.35
CA ILE A 66 11.62 6.41 20.13
C ILE A 66 10.76 6.61 21.40
N ALA A 67 9.42 6.50 21.29
CA ALA A 67 8.54 6.60 22.44
C ALA A 67 8.80 5.49 23.47
N MET A 68 9.00 4.25 23.01
CA MET A 68 9.32 3.11 23.89
C MET A 68 10.69 3.23 24.58
N GLN A 69 11.63 4.00 24.04
CA GLN A 69 12.92 4.26 24.70
C GLN A 69 12.80 5.26 25.85
N THR A 70 11.76 6.09 25.85
CA THR A 70 11.60 7.19 26.81
C THR A 70 10.43 7.00 27.77
N GLN A 71 9.49 6.11 27.45
CA GLN A 71 8.26 5.86 28.22
C GLN A 71 8.06 4.37 28.48
N PRO A 72 7.38 3.98 29.58
CA PRO A 72 7.02 2.60 29.85
C PRO A 72 6.22 1.97 28.69
N VAL A 73 6.63 0.77 28.27
CA VAL A 73 5.95 0.02 27.20
C VAL A 73 4.48 -0.24 27.53
N SER A 74 4.14 -0.40 28.81
CA SER A 74 2.76 -0.55 29.29
C SER A 74 1.87 0.65 29.00
N LEU A 75 2.43 1.86 28.83
CA LEU A 75 1.70 3.06 28.42
C LEU A 75 1.67 3.20 26.90
N VAL A 76 2.82 3.01 26.25
CA VAL A 76 2.96 3.23 24.81
C VAL A 76 2.18 2.19 23.99
N ALA A 77 2.14 0.92 24.43
CA ALA A 77 1.47 -0.13 23.69
C ALA A 77 -0.05 0.10 23.57
N PRO A 78 -0.82 0.37 24.65
CA PRO A 78 -2.22 0.74 24.54
C PRO A 78 -2.44 2.01 23.71
N LEU A 79 -1.62 3.05 23.90
CA LEU A 79 -1.75 4.30 23.15
C LEU A 79 -1.66 4.10 21.63
N ARG A 80 -0.92 3.10 21.14
CA ARG A 80 -0.87 2.78 19.69
C ARG A 80 -2.21 2.31 19.12
N GLU A 81 -3.06 1.68 19.92
CA GLU A 81 -4.36 1.19 19.46
C GLU A 81 -5.31 2.34 19.09
N THR A 82 -5.02 3.57 19.52
CA THR A 82 -5.72 4.77 19.05
C THR A 82 -5.61 4.98 17.54
N SER A 83 -4.56 4.45 16.89
CA SER A 83 -4.39 4.52 15.43
C SER A 83 -5.51 3.80 14.68
N ILE A 84 -6.01 2.68 15.20
CA ILE A 84 -7.15 1.95 14.62
C ILE A 84 -8.42 2.77 14.76
N VAL A 85 -8.61 3.46 15.90
CA VAL A 85 -9.73 4.37 16.10
C VAL A 85 -9.69 5.51 15.09
N ILE A 86 -8.56 6.21 14.98
CA ILE A 86 -8.37 7.30 14.02
C ILE A 86 -8.58 6.80 12.58
N GLY A 87 -7.96 5.68 12.20
CA GLY A 87 -8.08 5.08 10.88
C GLY A 87 -9.52 4.68 10.55
N SER A 88 -10.26 4.13 11.50
CA SER A 88 -11.67 3.83 11.32
C SER A 88 -12.50 5.11 11.15
N LEU A 89 -12.33 6.13 12.00
CA LEU A 89 -13.11 7.36 11.87
C LEU A 89 -12.82 8.10 10.56
N LEU A 90 -11.54 8.19 10.16
CA LEU A 90 -11.14 8.76 8.88
C LEU A 90 -11.67 7.96 7.70
N GLY A 91 -11.60 6.62 7.74
CA GLY A 91 -12.15 5.77 6.68
C GLY A 91 -13.65 5.99 6.51
N TRP A 92 -14.39 6.07 7.62
CA TRP A 92 -15.81 6.41 7.57
C TRP A 92 -16.06 7.80 6.98
N LEU A 93 -15.32 8.81 7.41
CA LEU A 93 -15.51 10.19 6.96
C LEU A 93 -15.17 10.37 5.47
N ILE A 94 -14.05 9.78 5.03
CA ILE A 94 -13.52 9.93 3.68
C ILE A 94 -14.32 9.08 2.69
N PHE A 95 -14.56 7.80 3.02
CA PHE A 95 -15.23 6.86 2.12
C PHE A 95 -16.75 6.82 2.31
N LYS A 96 -17.29 7.61 3.24
CA LYS A 96 -18.73 7.74 3.53
C LYS A 96 -19.40 6.39 3.80
N GLU A 97 -18.72 5.52 4.52
CA GLU A 97 -19.20 4.17 4.78
C GLU A 97 -20.48 4.13 5.64
N ALA A 98 -21.29 3.10 5.46
CA ALA A 98 -22.53 2.91 6.23
C ALA A 98 -22.25 2.52 7.70
N ASN A 99 -23.24 2.77 8.58
CA ASN A 99 -23.23 2.42 10.02
C ASN A 99 -22.23 3.20 10.90
N PRO A 100 -22.30 4.55 10.95
CA PRO A 100 -21.45 5.36 11.82
C PRO A 100 -21.58 5.00 13.31
N GLY A 101 -22.80 4.65 13.76
CA GLY A 101 -23.06 4.33 15.17
C GLY A 101 -22.22 3.16 15.69
N ARG A 102 -22.06 2.08 14.89
CA ARG A 102 -21.22 0.93 15.28
C ARG A 102 -19.74 1.30 15.37
N ARG A 103 -19.27 2.15 14.45
CA ARG A 103 -17.88 2.64 14.45
C ARG A 103 -17.58 3.54 15.64
N LEU A 104 -18.48 4.45 15.97
CA LEU A 104 -18.37 5.32 17.14
C LEU A 104 -18.39 4.53 18.45
N LEU A 105 -19.25 3.50 18.56
CA LEU A 105 -19.27 2.61 19.72
C LEU A 105 -17.95 1.84 19.86
N GLY A 106 -17.46 1.24 18.78
CA GLY A 106 -16.16 0.53 18.80
C GLY A 106 -15.00 1.46 19.17
N ALA A 107 -14.98 2.67 18.61
CA ALA A 107 -14.01 3.70 18.95
C ALA A 107 -14.03 4.07 20.43
N ALA A 108 -15.23 4.27 21.01
CA ALA A 108 -15.38 4.58 22.43
C ALA A 108 -14.88 3.45 23.33
N VAL A 109 -15.16 2.19 22.97
CA VAL A 109 -14.67 1.02 23.72
C VAL A 109 -13.15 0.95 23.71
N VAL A 110 -12.51 1.13 22.55
CA VAL A 110 -11.04 1.10 22.44
C VAL A 110 -10.42 2.26 23.22
N LEU A 111 -10.91 3.49 23.04
CA LEU A 111 -10.40 4.67 23.76
C LEU A 111 -10.58 4.54 25.27
N GLY A 112 -11.71 3.97 25.72
CA GLY A 112 -11.94 3.64 27.13
C GLY A 112 -10.91 2.65 27.67
N GLY A 113 -10.64 1.57 26.93
CA GLY A 113 -9.60 0.60 27.30
C GLY A 113 -8.21 1.20 27.38
N VAL A 114 -7.84 2.06 26.43
CA VAL A 114 -6.56 2.79 26.44
C VAL A 114 -6.48 3.70 27.67
N ALA A 115 -7.52 4.49 27.95
CA ALA A 115 -7.55 5.37 29.10
C ALA A 115 -7.43 4.62 30.44
N LEU A 116 -8.03 3.42 30.54
CA LEU A 116 -7.96 2.58 31.74
C LEU A 116 -6.58 1.96 31.97
N ILE A 117 -5.83 1.65 30.92
CA ILE A 117 -4.50 1.04 31.04
C ILE A 117 -3.40 2.11 31.16
N SER A 118 -3.61 3.27 30.53
CA SER A 118 -2.62 4.34 30.45
C SER A 118 -2.76 5.45 31.50
N GLY A 119 -3.81 5.43 32.32
CA GLY A 119 -4.03 6.35 33.46
C GLY A 119 -3.70 5.70 34.79
#